data_AF-A0A419SQ27-F1
#
_entry.id   AF-A0A419SQ27-F1
#
_cell.length_a   1.000
_cell.length_b   1.000
_cell.length_c   1.000
_cell.angle_alpha   90.00
_cell.angle_beta   90.00
_cell.angle_gamma   90.00
#
_symmetry.space_group_name_H-M   'P 1'
#
loop_
_entity.id
_entity.type
_entity.pdbx_description
1 polymer ?
#
loop_
_entity_poly.entity_id
_entity_poly.type
_entity_poly.pdbx_seq_one_letter_code
_entity_poly.pdbx_strand_id
1 'polypeptide(L)'
;MKKIKRGLVIGCVISFLYVGLNTADASNVKTYLNGQKLDFDSPAVIKNGFTLVPVRNIVEAYDNRNKIDWDPVAKSVKITTRYQKEITLTVGLPYAKVDDIGVVIPKAPEIINGRVMVPLRSLSEMIGVEVDWDGKNRVINLYGNHHENAKETNSYFDNLFVASVKQGKLPDYDIKIGDPISKAALQLGQPEVIDYWAGANLYEYSDVSFHFDPFSSENILQITKYLVPQTRESIIEKLGQPNDEYLLYTDFWNHIIYIYGDFTIDFSGDSEKNNITEVSIYKNR
;
A
#
# COMPACT_ATOMS: atom_id res chain seq x y z
N MET A 1 -14.66 -90.17 22.73
CA MET A 1 -14.46 -89.79 21.30
C MET A 1 -15.67 -89.01 20.79
N LYS A 2 -15.55 -87.69 20.55
CA LYS A 2 -16.21 -86.96 19.45
C LYS A 2 -15.92 -85.44 19.52
N LYS A 3 -14.94 -85.06 18.70
CA LYS A 3 -14.76 -83.84 17.88
C LYS A 3 -15.01 -82.46 18.49
N ILE A 4 -13.89 -81.77 18.73
CA ILE A 4 -13.70 -80.33 18.83
C ILE A 4 -14.18 -79.66 17.53
N LYS A 5 -15.00 -78.59 17.63
CA LYS A 5 -15.18 -77.61 16.55
C LYS A 5 -14.58 -76.28 17.01
N ARG A 6 -13.44 -75.94 16.41
CA ARG A 6 -12.79 -74.62 16.52
C ARG A 6 -13.57 -73.66 15.63
N GLY A 7 -14.23 -72.67 16.23
CA GLY A 7 -14.79 -71.52 15.53
C GLY A 7 -13.91 -70.30 15.77
N LEU A 8 -13.09 -69.96 14.78
CA LEU A 8 -12.28 -68.74 14.71
C LEU A 8 -13.22 -67.55 14.49
N VAL A 9 -13.41 -66.68 15.48
CA VAL A 9 -14.08 -65.40 15.29
C VAL A 9 -13.03 -64.38 14.90
N ILE A 10 -12.93 -64.10 13.59
CA ILE A 10 -12.18 -62.97 13.05
C ILE A 10 -13.00 -61.72 13.35
N GLY A 11 -12.59 -60.96 14.38
CA GLY A 11 -13.11 -59.62 14.61
C GLY A 11 -12.55 -58.67 13.56
N CYS A 12 -13.36 -58.30 12.58
CA CYS A 12 -13.08 -57.17 11.69
C CYS A 12 -13.06 -55.88 12.51
N VAL A 13 -11.86 -55.37 12.80
CA VAL A 13 -11.68 -54.00 13.27
C VAL A 13 -11.92 -53.09 12.06
N ILE A 14 -13.15 -52.56 11.95
CA ILE A 14 -13.46 -51.48 11.02
C ILE A 14 -12.80 -50.22 11.61
N SER A 15 -11.55 -49.97 11.23
CA SER A 15 -10.91 -48.69 11.44
C SER A 15 -11.64 -47.66 10.58
N PHE A 16 -12.54 -46.89 11.20
CA PHE A 16 -13.05 -45.64 10.63
C PHE A 16 -11.84 -44.73 10.41
N LEU A 17 -11.36 -44.63 9.17
CA LEU A 17 -10.51 -43.52 8.77
C LEU A 17 -11.37 -42.25 8.91
N TYR A 18 -11.13 -41.51 9.99
CA TYR A 18 -11.53 -40.12 10.09
C TYR A 18 -10.72 -39.36 9.03
N VAL A 19 -11.27 -39.27 7.81
CA VAL A 19 -10.84 -38.23 6.87
C VAL A 19 -11.35 -36.93 7.48
N GLY A 20 -10.47 -36.24 8.22
CA GLY A 20 -10.74 -34.89 8.67
C GLY A 20 -11.03 -34.03 7.45
N LEU A 21 -12.29 -33.68 7.27
CA LEU A 21 -12.69 -32.62 6.36
C LEU A 21 -12.06 -31.34 6.90
N ASN A 22 -10.95 -30.91 6.30
CA ASN A 22 -10.40 -29.58 6.51
C ASN A 22 -11.35 -28.58 5.84
N THR A 23 -12.44 -28.24 6.51
CA THR A 23 -13.25 -27.09 6.13
C THR A 23 -12.41 -25.85 6.40
N ALA A 24 -12.00 -25.15 5.33
CA ALA A 24 -11.52 -23.78 5.46
C ALA A 24 -12.67 -22.95 6.02
N ASP A 25 -12.57 -22.58 7.30
CA ASP A 25 -13.57 -21.73 7.95
C ASP A 25 -13.41 -20.32 7.37
N ALA A 26 -14.50 -19.75 6.86
CA ALA A 26 -14.51 -18.38 6.41
C ALA A 26 -14.35 -17.50 7.65
N SER A 27 -13.14 -17.06 7.91
CA SER A 27 -12.84 -16.33 9.14
C SER A 27 -13.55 -14.98 9.09
N ASN A 28 -14.27 -14.62 10.15
CA ASN A 28 -14.88 -13.29 10.32
C ASN A 28 -13.84 -12.20 10.64
N VAL A 29 -12.62 -12.38 10.13
CA VAL A 29 -11.49 -11.49 10.37
C VAL A 29 -11.75 -10.20 9.62
N LYS A 30 -11.75 -9.10 10.36
CA LYS A 30 -11.81 -7.76 9.77
C LYS A 30 -10.39 -7.32 9.46
N THR A 31 -10.18 -6.75 8.29
CA THR A 31 -8.89 -6.17 7.94
C THR A 31 -9.08 -4.68 7.76
N TYR A 32 -8.18 -3.92 8.34
CA TYR A 32 -8.07 -2.48 8.15
C TYR A 32 -6.70 -2.21 7.59
N LEU A 33 -6.62 -1.33 6.61
CA LEU A 33 -5.39 -0.67 6.25
C LEU A 33 -5.56 0.75 6.72
N ASN A 34 -4.64 1.23 7.56
CA ASN A 34 -4.61 2.65 7.89
C ASN A 34 -5.93 3.15 8.54
N GLY A 35 -6.53 2.31 9.38
CA GLY A 35 -7.84 2.57 9.99
C GLY A 35 -9.04 2.49 9.02
N GLN A 36 -8.83 2.43 7.71
CA GLN A 36 -9.89 2.18 6.73
C GLN A 36 -10.15 0.68 6.58
N LYS A 37 -11.42 0.30 6.67
CA LYS A 37 -11.82 -1.11 6.52
C LYS A 37 -11.59 -1.56 5.09
N LEU A 38 -10.85 -2.65 4.90
CA LEU A 38 -10.69 -3.30 3.61
C LEU A 38 -11.76 -4.36 3.42
N ASP A 39 -12.50 -4.25 2.32
CA ASP A 39 -13.43 -5.28 1.88
C ASP A 39 -12.72 -6.16 0.83
N PHE A 40 -12.70 -7.47 1.09
CA PHE A 40 -12.12 -8.43 0.17
C PHE A 40 -13.21 -9.09 -0.67
N ASP A 41 -12.97 -9.21 -1.97
CA ASP A 41 -13.78 -10.02 -2.88
C ASP A 41 -13.68 -11.52 -2.56
N SER A 42 -12.62 -11.94 -1.87
CA SER A 42 -12.49 -13.24 -1.21
C SER A 42 -12.04 -13.06 0.24
N PRO A 43 -12.78 -13.57 1.25
CA PRO A 43 -12.44 -13.34 2.65
C PRO A 43 -11.08 -13.94 3.04
N ALA A 44 -10.47 -13.38 4.08
CA ALA A 44 -9.30 -13.98 4.70
C ALA A 44 -9.66 -15.36 5.28
N VAL A 45 -8.73 -16.31 5.18
CA VAL A 45 -8.91 -17.70 5.63
C VAL A 45 -7.86 -18.04 6.65
N ILE A 46 -8.26 -18.53 7.82
CA ILE A 46 -7.31 -19.09 8.79
C ILE A 46 -7.12 -20.57 8.46
N LYS A 47 -5.90 -20.97 8.11
CA LYS A 47 -5.56 -22.36 7.77
C LYS A 47 -4.22 -22.75 8.37
N ASN A 48 -4.21 -23.82 9.16
CA ASN A 48 -3.03 -24.35 9.86
C ASN A 48 -2.30 -23.28 10.71
N GLY A 49 -3.06 -22.41 11.38
CA GLY A 49 -2.49 -21.34 12.23
C GLY A 49 -2.02 -20.10 11.47
N PHE A 50 -2.17 -20.04 10.15
CA PHE A 50 -1.84 -18.86 9.34
C PHE A 50 -3.10 -18.17 8.84
N THR A 51 -3.15 -16.85 8.98
CA THR A 51 -4.14 -16.02 8.28
C THR A 51 -3.67 -15.81 6.85
N LEU A 52 -4.38 -16.43 5.92
CA LEU A 52 -4.18 -16.30 4.49
C LEU A 52 -5.07 -15.21 3.94
N VAL A 53 -4.50 -14.34 3.13
CA VAL A 53 -5.19 -13.21 2.50
C VAL A 53 -4.99 -13.26 0.99
N PRO A 54 -5.94 -12.73 0.20
CA PRO A 54 -5.75 -12.66 -1.24
C PRO A 54 -4.66 -11.65 -1.57
N VAL A 55 -3.70 -12.04 -2.42
CA VAL A 55 -2.56 -11.18 -2.78
C VAL A 55 -3.04 -9.84 -3.35
N ARG A 56 -4.01 -9.86 -4.27
CA ARG A 56 -4.50 -8.67 -4.97
C ARG A 56 -5.02 -7.61 -4.02
N ASN A 57 -5.94 -7.96 -3.13
CA ASN A 57 -6.60 -7.00 -2.25
C ASN A 57 -5.61 -6.28 -1.34
N ILE A 58 -4.60 -6.98 -0.82
CA ILE A 58 -3.59 -6.38 0.05
C ILE A 58 -2.67 -5.45 -0.74
N VAL A 59 -2.20 -5.91 -1.91
CA VAL A 59 -1.23 -5.17 -2.73
C VAL A 59 -1.84 -3.90 -3.34
N GLU A 60 -3.06 -3.99 -3.87
CA GLU A 60 -3.79 -2.84 -4.44
C GLU A 60 -4.29 -1.89 -3.36
N ALA A 61 -4.71 -2.41 -2.19
CA ALA A 61 -5.07 -1.55 -1.07
C ALA A 61 -3.85 -0.78 -0.56
N TYR A 62 -2.70 -1.44 -0.47
CA TYR A 62 -1.46 -0.81 -0.05
C TYR A 62 -1.03 0.31 -1.00
N ASP A 63 -0.91 0.04 -2.29
CA ASP A 63 -0.68 1.08 -3.29
C ASP A 63 -1.31 0.66 -4.61
N ASN A 64 -2.29 1.44 -5.08
CA ASN A 64 -3.06 1.15 -6.30
C ASN A 64 -2.21 1.24 -7.59
N ARG A 65 -0.98 1.77 -7.52
CA ARG A 65 -0.03 1.79 -8.65
C ARG A 65 0.77 0.51 -8.76
N ASN A 66 0.72 -0.38 -7.76
CA ASN A 66 1.35 -1.69 -7.84
C ASN A 66 0.68 -2.53 -8.94
N LYS A 67 1.50 -3.18 -9.78
CA LYS A 67 1.02 -4.09 -10.83
C LYS A 67 1.06 -5.53 -10.35
N ILE A 68 0.06 -6.32 -10.74
CA ILE A 68 -0.09 -7.71 -10.33
C ILE A 68 -0.39 -8.57 -11.56
N ASP A 69 0.59 -9.36 -11.96
CA ASP A 69 0.53 -10.23 -13.13
C ASP A 69 0.43 -11.69 -12.69
N TRP A 70 -0.55 -12.42 -13.22
CA TRP A 70 -0.69 -13.86 -13.00
C TRP A 70 -0.16 -14.64 -14.21
N ASP A 71 0.81 -15.52 -13.98
CA ASP A 71 1.25 -16.51 -14.95
C ASP A 71 0.57 -17.86 -14.65
N PRO A 72 -0.38 -18.31 -15.50
CA PRO A 72 -1.09 -19.57 -15.30
C PRO A 72 -0.22 -20.82 -15.57
N VAL A 73 0.84 -20.70 -16.39
CA VAL A 73 1.73 -21.80 -16.75
C VAL A 73 2.70 -22.06 -15.61
N ALA A 74 3.36 -21.00 -15.12
CA ALA A 74 4.25 -21.07 -13.97
C ALA A 74 3.50 -21.19 -12.63
N LYS A 75 2.19 -20.91 -12.63
CA LYS A 75 1.33 -20.79 -11.45
C LYS A 75 1.92 -19.81 -10.43
N SER A 76 2.33 -18.65 -10.92
CA SER A 76 2.97 -17.61 -10.11
C SER A 76 2.27 -16.28 -10.27
N VAL A 77 2.21 -15.53 -9.17
CA VAL A 77 1.87 -14.11 -9.20
C VAL A 77 3.16 -13.30 -9.11
N LYS A 78 3.33 -12.37 -10.05
CA LYS A 78 4.38 -11.35 -10.04
C LYS A 78 3.74 -10.04 -9.60
N ILE A 79 4.30 -9.43 -8.56
CA ILE A 79 3.96 -8.11 -8.09
C ILE A 79 5.12 -7.20 -8.50
N THR A 80 4.80 -6.12 -9.18
CA THR A 80 5.76 -5.03 -9.46
C THR A 80 5.28 -3.82 -8.70
N THR A 81 5.99 -3.45 -7.64
CA THR A 81 5.59 -2.29 -6.84
C THR A 81 5.78 -0.99 -7.64
N ARG A 82 5.19 0.12 -7.19
CA ARG A 82 5.43 1.44 -7.80
C ARG A 82 6.93 1.80 -7.87
N TYR A 83 7.73 1.26 -6.96
CA TYR A 83 9.18 1.47 -6.84
C TYR A 83 10.01 0.41 -7.57
N GLN A 84 9.41 -0.30 -8.54
CA GLN A 84 10.07 -1.33 -9.35
C GLN A 84 10.60 -2.56 -8.57
N LYS A 85 10.35 -2.67 -7.27
CA LYS A 85 10.59 -3.91 -6.51
C LYS A 85 9.75 -5.04 -7.11
N GLU A 86 10.38 -6.15 -7.46
CA GLU A 86 9.71 -7.30 -8.06
C GLU A 86 9.53 -8.42 -7.01
N ILE A 87 8.30 -8.90 -6.82
CA ILE A 87 8.02 -10.00 -5.90
C ILE A 87 7.29 -11.09 -6.68
N THR A 88 7.86 -12.29 -6.73
CA THR A 88 7.23 -13.45 -7.37
C THR A 88 6.89 -14.50 -6.32
N LEU A 89 5.63 -14.89 -6.28
CA LEU A 89 5.09 -15.94 -5.40
C LEU A 89 4.56 -17.08 -6.26
N THR A 90 5.08 -18.28 -6.07
CA THR A 90 4.66 -19.46 -6.85
C THR A 90 3.80 -20.39 -6.00
N VAL A 91 2.63 -20.76 -6.52
CA VAL A 91 1.68 -21.63 -5.82
C VAL A 91 2.32 -22.98 -5.49
N GLY A 92 2.15 -23.42 -4.24
CA GLY A 92 2.68 -24.69 -3.74
C GLY A 92 4.15 -24.65 -3.31
N LEU A 93 4.84 -23.53 -3.47
CA LEU A 93 6.24 -23.38 -3.11
C LEU A 93 6.38 -22.47 -1.88
N PRO A 94 7.03 -22.91 -0.78
CA PRO A 94 7.20 -22.13 0.44
C PRO A 94 8.35 -21.10 0.32
N TYR A 95 8.50 -20.51 -0.86
CA TYR A 95 9.48 -19.47 -1.11
C TYR A 95 8.88 -18.40 -2.03
N ALA A 96 9.31 -17.17 -1.83
CA ALA A 96 9.11 -16.04 -2.72
C ALA A 96 10.45 -15.64 -3.33
N LYS A 97 10.42 -15.01 -4.50
CA LYS A 97 11.56 -14.29 -5.06
C LYS A 97 11.30 -12.80 -4.91
N VAL A 98 12.11 -12.10 -4.13
CA VAL A 98 12.06 -10.64 -3.92
C VAL A 98 13.29 -10.05 -4.58
N ASP A 99 13.08 -9.27 -5.63
CA ASP A 99 14.08 -8.92 -6.63
C ASP A 99 14.83 -10.18 -7.07
N ASP A 100 16.14 -10.28 -6.90
CA ASP A 100 16.90 -11.49 -7.22
C ASP A 100 17.17 -12.42 -6.03
N ILE A 101 16.53 -12.16 -4.88
CA ILE A 101 16.77 -12.88 -3.63
C ILE A 101 15.60 -13.81 -3.31
N GLY A 102 15.90 -15.07 -3.03
CA GLY A 102 14.92 -16.04 -2.52
C GLY A 102 14.62 -15.82 -1.03
N VAL A 103 13.35 -15.70 -0.67
CA VAL A 103 12.86 -15.53 0.72
C VAL A 103 11.97 -16.71 1.08
N VAL A 104 12.28 -17.42 2.17
CA VAL A 104 11.44 -18.52 2.67
C VAL A 104 10.20 -17.94 3.34
N ILE A 105 9.03 -18.50 3.04
CA ILE A 105 7.77 -18.14 3.70
C ILE A 105 7.23 -19.33 4.49
N PRO A 106 6.55 -19.10 5.63
CA PRO A 106 6.20 -20.16 6.57
C PRO A 106 5.09 -21.08 6.04
N LYS A 107 4.39 -20.68 4.98
CA LYS A 107 3.40 -21.49 4.29
C LYS A 107 3.34 -21.09 2.81
N ALA A 108 3.32 -22.08 1.94
CA ALA A 108 3.26 -21.88 0.50
C ALA A 108 1.99 -21.14 0.07
N PRO A 109 2.02 -20.34 -1.02
CA PRO A 109 0.83 -19.77 -1.61
C PRO A 109 -0.11 -20.87 -2.10
N GLU A 110 -1.41 -20.67 -1.95
CA GLU A 110 -2.44 -21.62 -2.36
C GLU A 110 -3.54 -20.91 -3.13
N ILE A 111 -4.19 -21.60 -4.07
CA ILE A 111 -5.39 -21.06 -4.72
C ILE A 111 -6.61 -21.49 -3.90
N ILE A 112 -7.36 -20.53 -3.37
CA ILE A 112 -8.62 -20.75 -2.66
C ILE A 112 -9.67 -19.84 -3.30
N ASN A 113 -10.82 -20.41 -3.69
CA ASN A 113 -11.91 -19.67 -4.33
C ASN A 113 -11.48 -18.82 -5.53
N GLY A 114 -10.52 -19.31 -6.32
CA GLY A 114 -10.01 -18.58 -7.50
C GLY A 114 -9.13 -17.38 -7.18
N ARG A 115 -8.59 -17.27 -5.96
CA ARG A 115 -7.61 -16.26 -5.57
C ARG A 115 -6.33 -16.92 -5.05
N VAL A 116 -5.18 -16.32 -5.38
CA VAL A 116 -3.89 -16.70 -4.77
C VAL A 116 -3.87 -16.13 -3.35
N MET A 117 -3.82 -17.03 -2.38
CA MET A 117 -3.81 -16.74 -0.96
C MET A 117 -2.42 -16.98 -0.40
N VAL A 118 -1.94 -16.06 0.43
CA VAL A 118 -0.60 -16.13 1.01
C VAL A 118 -0.64 -15.69 2.47
N PRO A 119 0.33 -16.14 3.33
CA PRO A 119 0.41 -15.67 4.70
C PRO A 119 0.52 -14.15 4.74
N LEU A 120 -0.42 -13.51 5.42
CA LEU A 120 -0.52 -12.05 5.46
C LEU A 120 0.82 -11.40 5.81
N ARG A 121 1.43 -11.81 6.93
CA ARG A 121 2.69 -11.23 7.41
C ARG A 121 3.79 -11.30 6.35
N SER A 122 3.92 -12.43 5.67
CA SER A 122 4.93 -12.59 4.62
C SER A 122 4.69 -11.65 3.44
N LEU A 123 3.44 -11.49 3.00
CA LEU A 123 3.11 -10.53 1.95
C LEU A 123 3.42 -9.10 2.41
N SER A 124 2.96 -8.74 3.60
CA SER A 124 3.12 -7.41 4.18
C SER A 124 4.59 -7.03 4.30
N GLU A 125 5.44 -7.89 4.86
CA GLU A 125 6.89 -7.66 4.94
C GLU A 125 7.53 -7.46 3.57
N MET A 126 7.13 -8.23 2.55
CA MET A 126 7.66 -8.10 1.20
C MET A 126 7.28 -6.78 0.55
N ILE A 127 6.08 -6.26 0.80
CA ILE A 127 5.61 -4.99 0.22
C ILE A 127 5.87 -3.77 1.12
N GLY A 128 6.43 -3.95 2.32
CA GLY A 128 6.77 -2.85 3.24
C GLY A 128 5.62 -2.39 4.15
N VAL A 129 4.65 -3.27 4.41
CA VAL A 129 3.51 -3.03 5.30
C VAL A 129 3.78 -3.62 6.69
N GLU A 130 3.55 -2.83 7.74
CA GLU A 130 3.54 -3.32 9.11
C GLU A 130 2.18 -3.96 9.44
N VAL A 131 2.19 -5.00 10.27
CA VAL A 131 0.99 -5.78 10.63
C VAL A 131 0.85 -5.86 12.13
N ASP A 132 -0.25 -5.32 12.65
CA ASP A 132 -0.74 -5.56 14.01
C ASP A 132 -1.95 -6.51 13.98
N TRP A 133 -1.98 -7.43 14.93
CA TRP A 133 -3.03 -8.44 15.04
C TRP A 133 -3.70 -8.36 16.41
N ASP A 134 -4.96 -7.93 16.42
CA ASP A 134 -5.83 -8.01 17.58
C ASP A 134 -6.59 -9.35 17.56
N GLY A 135 -6.01 -10.34 18.23
CA GLY A 135 -6.59 -11.66 18.36
C GLY A 135 -7.90 -11.71 19.15
N LYS A 136 -8.18 -10.73 20.01
CA LYS A 136 -9.42 -10.66 20.80
C LYS A 136 -10.60 -10.27 19.91
N ASN A 137 -10.40 -9.25 19.08
CA ASN A 137 -11.44 -8.74 18.19
C ASN A 137 -11.42 -9.39 16.80
N ARG A 138 -10.43 -10.24 16.51
CA ARG A 138 -10.16 -10.82 15.19
C ARG A 138 -10.00 -9.73 14.13
N VAL A 139 -9.14 -8.77 14.45
CA VAL A 139 -8.85 -7.61 13.60
C VAL A 139 -7.39 -7.64 13.18
N ILE A 140 -7.15 -7.51 11.88
CA ILE A 140 -5.84 -7.18 11.32
C ILE A 140 -5.82 -5.66 11.12
N ASN A 141 -4.82 -5.00 11.67
CA ASN A 141 -4.46 -3.64 11.30
C ASN A 141 -3.18 -3.69 10.46
N LEU A 142 -3.28 -3.19 9.23
CA LEU A 142 -2.15 -2.97 8.35
C LEU A 142 -1.79 -1.50 8.43
N TYR A 143 -0.51 -1.23 8.57
CA TYR A 143 0.02 0.12 8.50
C TYR A 143 0.94 0.15 7.29
N GLY A 144 0.53 0.88 6.28
CA GLY A 144 1.21 0.94 5.00
C GLY A 144 1.04 2.31 4.38
N ASN A 145 2.02 2.74 3.60
CA ASN A 145 2.25 4.12 3.21
C ASN A 145 2.71 4.99 4.38
N HIS A 146 4.00 5.28 4.32
CA HIS A 146 4.62 6.60 4.46
C HIS A 146 3.62 7.79 4.54
N HIS A 147 2.54 7.79 3.76
CA HIS A 147 1.55 8.84 3.59
C HIS A 147 0.57 9.11 4.76
N GLU A 148 0.59 8.33 5.86
CA GLU A 148 -0.38 8.53 6.98
C GLU A 148 0.20 8.89 8.34
N ASN A 149 1.53 8.97 8.48
CA ASN A 149 2.10 9.76 9.59
C ASN A 149 1.89 11.27 9.39
N ALA A 150 1.28 11.69 8.27
CA ALA A 150 0.70 13.01 8.12
C ALA A 150 -0.38 13.18 9.20
N LYS A 151 0.01 13.81 10.33
CA LYS A 151 -0.93 14.15 11.40
C LYS A 151 -2.12 14.90 10.78
N GLU A 152 -3.29 14.27 10.84
CA GLU A 152 -4.55 14.97 10.70
C GLU A 152 -4.56 16.09 11.74
N THR A 153 -4.33 17.31 11.27
CA THR A 153 -4.82 18.47 11.98
C THR A 153 -5.86 19.06 11.05
N ASN A 154 -7.11 19.16 11.53
CA ASN A 154 -8.18 19.90 10.84
C ASN A 154 -7.78 21.35 10.48
N SER A 155 -6.61 21.82 10.94
CA SER A 155 -6.00 23.12 10.71
C SER A 155 -4.94 23.15 9.60
N TYR A 156 -4.53 22.03 8.99
CA TYR A 156 -3.33 22.07 8.12
C TYR A 156 -3.46 23.07 6.95
N PHE A 157 -4.65 23.23 6.36
CA PHE A 157 -4.91 24.21 5.31
C PHE A 157 -5.46 25.54 5.85
N ASP A 158 -4.73 26.13 6.80
CA ASP A 158 -5.08 27.42 7.41
C ASP A 158 -4.27 28.60 6.84
N ASN A 159 -4.34 29.75 7.52
CA ASN A 159 -3.60 30.95 7.13
C ASN A 159 -2.07 30.75 7.14
N LEU A 160 -1.53 29.87 7.98
CA LEU A 160 -0.09 29.58 8.02
C LEU A 160 0.33 28.77 6.78
N PHE A 161 -0.51 27.85 6.33
CA PHE A 161 -0.30 27.16 5.06
C PHE A 161 -0.21 28.15 3.91
N VAL A 162 -1.22 29.01 3.74
CA VAL A 162 -1.21 30.02 2.68
C VAL A 162 -0.01 30.96 2.79
N ALA A 163 0.39 31.36 4.00
CA ALA A 163 1.56 32.21 4.22
C ALA A 163 2.88 31.51 3.86
N SER A 164 2.99 30.21 4.09
CA SER A 164 4.17 29.39 3.77
C SER A 164 4.29 29.16 2.26
N VAL A 165 3.16 28.85 1.62
CA VAL A 165 3.07 28.63 0.18
C VAL A 165 3.51 29.87 -0.60
N LYS A 166 3.10 31.07 -0.17
CA LYS A 166 3.55 32.34 -0.78
C LYS A 166 5.07 32.55 -0.72
N GLN A 167 5.78 31.80 0.12
CA GLN A 167 7.23 31.80 0.24
C GLN A 167 7.90 30.60 -0.48
N GLY A 168 7.12 29.80 -1.20
CA GLY A 168 7.61 28.63 -1.93
C GLY A 168 7.89 27.42 -1.04
N LYS A 169 7.27 27.29 0.12
CA LYS A 169 7.45 26.14 1.02
C LYS A 169 6.15 25.63 1.64
N LEU A 170 6.20 24.41 2.17
CA LEU A 170 5.16 23.85 3.04
C LEU A 170 5.44 24.21 4.51
N PRO A 171 4.42 24.29 5.38
CA PRO A 171 4.58 24.66 6.79
C PRO A 171 5.48 23.75 7.62
N ASP A 172 5.50 22.45 7.31
CA ASP A 172 6.17 21.43 8.12
C ASP A 172 7.70 21.42 7.94
N TYR A 173 8.18 21.99 6.83
CA TYR A 173 9.54 21.86 6.37
C TYR A 173 10.20 23.22 6.25
N ASP A 174 11.48 23.31 6.64
CA ASP A 174 12.27 24.50 6.32
C ASP A 174 12.99 24.32 4.99
N ILE A 175 12.27 23.84 3.98
CA ILE A 175 12.77 23.55 2.64
C ILE A 175 11.83 24.24 1.66
N LYS A 176 12.39 25.01 0.71
CA LYS A 176 11.61 25.74 -0.30
C LYS A 176 12.01 25.36 -1.72
N ILE A 177 11.14 25.68 -2.66
CA ILE A 177 11.44 25.61 -4.09
C ILE A 177 12.70 26.43 -4.39
N GLY A 178 13.64 25.81 -5.10
CA GLY A 178 14.95 26.37 -5.44
C GLY A 178 16.05 26.12 -4.39
N ASP A 179 15.76 25.58 -3.22
CA ASP A 179 16.81 25.08 -2.31
C ASP A 179 17.48 23.84 -2.91
N PRO A 180 18.76 23.57 -2.57
CA PRO A 180 19.43 22.34 -3.01
C PRO A 180 18.84 21.11 -2.29
N ILE A 181 18.77 19.98 -2.99
CA ILE A 181 18.21 18.73 -2.45
C ILE A 181 18.97 18.22 -1.21
N SER A 182 20.26 18.54 -1.10
CA SER A 182 21.08 18.23 0.08
C SER A 182 20.48 18.80 1.38
N LYS A 183 19.73 19.90 1.31
CA LYS A 183 19.02 20.45 2.48
C LYS A 183 17.92 19.52 2.99
N ALA A 184 17.19 18.87 2.08
CA ALA A 184 16.20 17.85 2.44
C ALA A 184 16.89 16.66 3.13
N ALA A 185 18.00 16.18 2.56
CA ALA A 185 18.76 15.07 3.14
C ALA A 185 19.33 15.41 4.53
N LEU A 186 19.73 16.65 4.77
CA LEU A 186 20.19 17.12 6.08
C LEU A 186 19.06 17.18 7.12
N GLN A 187 17.86 17.59 6.71
CA GLN A 187 16.72 17.72 7.62
C GLN A 187 16.03 16.37 7.90
N LEU A 188 15.90 15.51 6.88
CA LEU A 188 15.06 14.32 6.90
C LEU A 188 15.86 13.01 6.91
N GLY A 189 17.17 13.07 6.70
CA GLY A 189 18.03 11.89 6.58
C GLY A 189 18.12 11.37 5.15
N GLN A 190 18.46 10.08 4.99
CA GLN A 190 18.48 9.47 3.67
C GLN A 190 17.04 9.27 3.15
N PRO A 191 16.76 9.55 1.87
CA PRO A 191 15.47 9.25 1.29
C PRO A 191 15.23 7.74 1.31
N GLU A 192 13.99 7.36 1.53
CA GLU A 192 13.57 5.95 1.52
C GLU A 192 13.46 5.44 0.08
N VAL A 193 13.17 6.36 -0.85
CA VAL A 193 13.07 6.09 -2.27
C VAL A 193 13.84 7.13 -3.07
N ILE A 194 14.60 6.65 -4.05
CA ILE A 194 15.26 7.45 -5.07
C ILE A 194 14.74 6.96 -6.43
N ASP A 195 14.07 7.83 -7.17
CA ASP A 195 13.48 7.51 -8.47
C ASP A 195 13.76 8.62 -9.51
N TYR A 196 13.41 8.36 -10.77
CA TYR A 196 13.47 9.33 -11.86
C TYR A 196 12.12 9.35 -12.60
N TRP A 197 11.38 10.45 -12.42
CA TRP A 197 10.04 10.58 -12.96
C TRP A 197 9.84 11.94 -13.65
N ALA A 198 9.10 11.93 -14.76
CA ALA A 198 8.77 13.12 -15.56
C ALA A 198 9.97 14.03 -15.94
N GLY A 199 11.17 13.44 -16.09
CA GLY A 199 12.37 14.20 -16.45
C GLY A 199 13.09 14.85 -15.27
N ALA A 200 12.79 14.46 -14.03
CA ALA A 200 13.42 14.94 -12.81
C ALA A 200 13.79 13.77 -11.89
N ASN A 201 14.81 13.97 -11.05
CA ASN A 201 15.08 13.06 -9.95
C ASN A 201 14.04 13.27 -8.85
N LEU A 202 13.69 12.20 -8.14
CA LEU A 202 12.73 12.17 -7.04
C LEU A 202 13.39 11.60 -5.80
N TYR A 203 13.39 12.35 -4.70
CA TYR A 203 13.64 11.83 -3.36
C TYR A 203 12.32 11.78 -2.61
N GLU A 204 11.97 10.61 -2.08
CA GLU A 204 10.74 10.41 -1.32
C GLU A 204 11.07 9.88 0.09
N TYR A 205 10.33 10.45 1.03
CA TYR A 205 10.34 10.19 2.47
C TYR A 205 8.92 9.83 2.90
N SER A 206 8.71 9.64 4.21
CA SER A 206 7.42 9.26 4.74
C SER A 206 6.26 10.11 4.23
N ASP A 207 6.22 11.38 4.52
CA ASP A 207 5.04 12.20 4.21
C ASP A 207 5.34 13.30 3.20
N VAL A 208 6.52 13.26 2.56
CA VAL A 208 6.94 14.28 1.59
C VAL A 208 7.88 13.70 0.54
N SER A 209 7.80 14.27 -0.66
CA SER A 209 8.76 14.02 -1.72
C SER A 209 9.20 15.31 -2.41
N PHE A 210 10.36 15.23 -3.07
CA PHE A 210 11.05 16.34 -3.70
C PHE A 210 11.47 15.95 -5.10
N HIS A 211 10.93 16.64 -6.11
CA HIS A 211 11.46 16.58 -7.47
C HIS A 211 12.54 17.63 -7.65
N PHE A 212 13.66 17.29 -8.27
CA PHE A 212 14.78 18.21 -8.47
C PHE A 212 15.48 18.03 -9.82
N ASP A 213 16.18 19.09 -10.24
CA ASP A 213 16.88 19.16 -11.52
C ASP A 213 17.94 18.05 -11.63
N PRO A 214 17.84 17.16 -12.64
CA PRO A 214 18.76 16.04 -12.79
C PRO A 214 20.09 16.41 -13.46
N PHE A 215 20.24 17.61 -14.03
CA PHE A 215 21.35 17.90 -14.94
C PHE A 215 22.36 18.94 -14.45
N SER A 216 22.06 19.80 -13.46
CA SER A 216 23.12 20.74 -13.03
C SER A 216 22.96 21.44 -11.69
N SER A 217 21.75 21.62 -11.17
CA SER A 217 21.56 22.51 -10.02
C SER A 217 21.19 21.80 -8.72
N GLU A 218 20.80 20.52 -8.75
CA GLU A 218 20.23 19.81 -7.61
C GLU A 218 19.07 20.56 -6.91
N ASN A 219 18.53 21.59 -7.56
CA ASN A 219 17.56 22.48 -6.97
C ASN A 219 16.20 21.82 -7.00
N ILE A 220 15.49 21.93 -5.88
CA ILE A 220 14.13 21.45 -5.72
C ILE A 220 13.20 22.24 -6.64
N LEU A 221 12.53 21.52 -7.55
CA LEU A 221 11.59 22.04 -8.52
C LEU A 221 10.14 21.92 -8.04
N GLN A 222 9.85 20.87 -7.25
CA GLN A 222 8.54 20.60 -6.67
C GLN A 222 8.69 19.93 -5.32
N ILE A 223 7.82 20.29 -4.38
CA ILE A 223 7.65 19.60 -3.08
C ILE A 223 6.23 19.06 -3.05
N THR A 224 6.06 17.77 -2.77
CA THR A 224 4.75 17.13 -2.67
C THR A 224 4.59 16.55 -1.28
N LYS A 225 3.57 16.98 -0.54
CA LYS A 225 3.19 16.37 0.74
C LYS A 225 2.04 15.40 0.52
N TYR A 226 2.15 14.27 1.19
CA TYR A 226 1.12 13.25 1.22
C TYR A 226 0.13 13.53 2.34
N LEU A 227 -1.15 13.33 2.04
CA LEU A 227 -2.27 13.70 2.88
C LEU A 227 -3.08 12.46 3.25
N VAL A 228 -3.62 12.47 4.46
CA VAL A 228 -4.80 11.66 4.78
C VAL A 228 -5.92 12.07 3.80
N PRO A 229 -6.62 11.11 3.16
CA PRO A 229 -7.63 11.40 2.14
C PRO A 229 -8.58 12.54 2.54
N GLN A 230 -8.61 13.60 1.73
CA GLN A 230 -9.50 14.75 1.89
C GLN A 230 -10.55 14.77 0.77
N THR A 231 -11.71 15.35 1.04
CA THR A 231 -12.67 15.64 -0.03
C THR A 231 -12.37 16.99 -0.66
N ARG A 232 -12.75 17.12 -1.94
CA ARG A 232 -12.73 18.40 -2.66
C ARG A 232 -13.44 19.51 -1.89
N GLU A 233 -14.64 19.21 -1.38
CA GLU A 233 -15.46 20.17 -0.63
C GLU A 233 -14.74 20.67 0.62
N SER A 234 -14.01 19.80 1.33
CA SER A 234 -13.24 20.18 2.52
C SER A 234 -12.09 21.13 2.18
N ILE A 235 -11.41 20.93 1.05
CA ILE A 235 -10.34 21.83 0.59
C ILE A 235 -10.93 23.21 0.24
N ILE A 236 -12.03 23.24 -0.51
CA ILE A 236 -12.70 24.49 -0.92
C ILE A 236 -13.27 25.24 0.28
N GLU A 237 -13.82 24.54 1.28
CA GLU A 237 -14.30 25.18 2.52
C GLU A 237 -13.15 25.90 3.27
N LYS A 238 -11.95 25.31 3.28
CA LYS A 238 -10.78 25.84 3.99
C LYS A 238 -10.06 26.96 3.23
N LEU A 239 -9.88 26.79 1.91
CA LEU A 239 -9.05 27.70 1.08
C LEU A 239 -9.87 28.64 0.20
N GLY A 240 -11.19 28.45 0.13
CA GLY A 240 -12.05 29.16 -0.80
C GLY A 240 -12.05 28.55 -2.21
N GLN A 241 -12.77 29.19 -3.12
CA GLN A 241 -12.83 28.78 -4.52
C GLN A 241 -11.45 28.98 -5.20
N PRO A 242 -10.97 27.99 -5.97
CA PRO A 242 -9.70 28.10 -6.69
C PRO A 242 -9.76 29.18 -7.78
N ASN A 243 -8.59 29.75 -8.10
CA ASN A 243 -8.46 30.77 -9.16
C ASN A 243 -8.53 30.16 -10.56
N ASP A 244 -8.08 28.92 -10.71
CA ASP A 244 -8.18 28.12 -11.93
C ASP A 244 -8.46 26.66 -11.54
N GLU A 245 -9.40 26.02 -12.24
CA GLU A 245 -9.70 24.61 -12.06
C GLU A 245 -9.48 23.87 -13.37
N TYR A 246 -8.62 22.87 -13.36
CA TYR A 246 -8.41 21.98 -14.49
C TYR A 246 -8.73 20.55 -14.08
N LEU A 247 -9.66 19.92 -14.78
CA LEU A 247 -9.72 18.46 -14.85
C LEU A 247 -8.71 18.06 -15.95
N LEU A 248 -7.45 17.86 -15.56
CA LEU A 248 -6.44 17.40 -16.50
C LEU A 248 -6.85 16.01 -17.02
N TYR A 249 -6.99 15.90 -18.33
CA TYR A 249 -7.32 14.66 -19.06
C TYR A 249 -6.14 13.69 -19.05
N THR A 250 -5.87 13.12 -17.87
CA THR A 250 -5.56 11.70 -17.79
C THR A 250 -6.68 11.16 -16.92
N ASP A 251 -7.54 10.29 -17.44
CA ASP A 251 -8.89 9.97 -16.94
C ASP A 251 -9.00 9.42 -15.48
N PHE A 252 -7.98 9.58 -14.64
CA PHE A 252 -7.81 8.92 -13.34
C PHE A 252 -7.39 9.84 -12.18
N TRP A 253 -7.15 11.14 -12.41
CA TRP A 253 -6.73 12.08 -11.35
C TRP A 253 -7.58 13.36 -11.29
N ASN A 254 -8.08 13.69 -10.09
CA ASN A 254 -8.73 14.97 -9.79
C ASN A 254 -7.69 15.99 -9.35
N HIS A 255 -7.74 17.21 -9.90
CA HIS A 255 -6.84 18.32 -9.55
C HIS A 255 -7.62 19.54 -9.05
N ILE A 256 -7.11 20.23 -8.02
CA ILE A 256 -7.60 21.53 -7.55
C ILE A 256 -6.42 22.49 -7.45
N ILE A 257 -6.42 23.56 -8.24
CA ILE A 257 -5.24 24.41 -8.42
C ILE A 257 -5.46 25.79 -7.79
N TYR A 258 -4.50 26.21 -6.96
CA TYR A 258 -4.46 27.55 -6.39
C TYR A 258 -3.16 28.24 -6.80
N ILE A 259 -3.25 29.49 -7.25
CA ILE A 259 -2.09 30.31 -7.61
C ILE A 259 -1.90 31.38 -6.55
N TYR A 260 -0.72 31.38 -5.92
CA TYR A 260 -0.33 32.32 -4.87
C TYR A 260 0.99 33.02 -5.25
N GLY A 261 0.87 34.14 -5.96
CA GLY A 261 2.04 34.88 -6.44
C GLY A 261 2.82 34.05 -7.46
N ASP A 262 4.10 33.79 -7.17
CA ASP A 262 5.01 33.06 -8.06
C ASP A 262 4.87 31.52 -7.96
N PHE A 263 4.00 31.03 -7.08
CA PHE A 263 3.86 29.60 -6.80
C PHE A 263 2.46 29.08 -7.09
N THR A 264 2.40 27.85 -7.58
CA THR A 264 1.18 27.08 -7.79
C THR A 264 1.10 25.98 -6.74
N ILE A 265 -0.11 25.78 -6.22
CA ILE A 265 -0.50 24.63 -5.41
C ILE A 265 -1.43 23.76 -6.21
N ASP A 266 -1.11 22.48 -6.29
CA ASP A 266 -1.93 21.46 -6.95
C ASP A 266 -2.31 20.39 -5.93
N PHE A 267 -3.59 20.32 -5.60
CA PHE A 267 -4.17 19.23 -4.83
C PHE A 267 -4.59 18.13 -5.78
N SER A 268 -4.04 16.93 -5.62
CA SER A 268 -4.30 15.82 -6.52
C SER A 268 -4.71 14.54 -5.79
N GLY A 269 -5.47 13.70 -6.48
CA GLY A 269 -5.82 12.36 -6.00
C GLY A 269 -6.65 11.55 -6.99
N ASP A 270 -6.98 10.31 -6.63
CA ASP A 270 -7.70 9.34 -7.45
C ASP A 270 -9.13 9.83 -7.77
N SER A 271 -9.44 9.99 -9.06
CA SER A 271 -10.73 10.54 -9.51
C SER A 271 -11.90 9.60 -9.27
N GLU A 272 -11.70 8.28 -9.35
CA GLU A 272 -12.76 7.28 -9.13
C GLU A 272 -13.17 7.22 -7.66
N LYS A 273 -12.23 7.52 -6.76
CA LYS A 273 -12.45 7.53 -5.31
C LYS A 273 -12.89 8.88 -4.76
N ASN A 274 -12.87 9.92 -5.59
CA ASN A 274 -13.18 11.30 -5.22
C ASN A 274 -12.41 11.81 -3.98
N ASN A 275 -11.16 11.35 -3.82
CA ASN A 275 -10.33 11.67 -2.66
C ASN A 275 -9.04 12.35 -3.11
N ILE A 276 -8.76 13.52 -2.55
CA ILE A 276 -7.49 14.23 -2.64
C ILE A 276 -6.52 13.62 -1.63
N THR A 277 -5.36 13.18 -2.10
CA THR A 277 -4.38 12.45 -1.30
C THR A 277 -3.02 13.12 -1.26
N GLU A 278 -2.81 14.16 -2.06
CA GLU A 278 -1.53 14.83 -2.16
C GLU A 278 -1.73 16.34 -2.37
N VAL A 279 -0.75 17.13 -1.94
CA VAL A 279 -0.64 18.55 -2.26
C VAL A 279 0.78 18.88 -2.70
N SER A 280 0.90 19.44 -3.90
CA SER A 280 2.18 19.79 -4.51
C SER A 280 2.33 21.30 -4.58
N ILE A 281 3.54 21.79 -4.31
CA ILE A 281 3.95 23.17 -4.57
C ILE A 281 5.07 23.21 -5.60
N TYR A 282 4.96 24.11 -6.57
CA TYR A 282 6.00 24.37 -7.56
C TYR A 282 5.94 25.82 -8.04
N LYS A 283 7.02 26.29 -8.65
CA LYS A 283 7.08 27.64 -9.21
C LYS A 283 6.31 27.73 -10.52
N ASN A 284 5.59 28.82 -10.73
CA ASN A 284 4.91 29.11 -12.00
C ASN A 284 5.95 29.17 -13.13
N ARG A 285 5.57 28.66 -14.31
CA ARG A 285 6.39 28.74 -15.53
C ARG A 285 6.26 30.09 -16.21
#